data_AF-A0A5J4PQH7-F1
#
_entry.id   AF-A0A5J4PQH7-F1
#
_cell.length_a   1.000
_cell.length_b   1.000
_cell.length_c   1.000
_cell.angle_alpha   90.00
_cell.angle_beta   90.00
_cell.angle_gamma   90.00
#
_symmetry.space_group_name_H-M   'P 1'
#
loop_
_entity.id
_entity.type
_entity.pdbx_description
1 polymer ?
#
loop_
_entity_poly.entity_id
_entity_poly.type
_entity_poly.pdbx_seq_one_letter_code
_entity_poly.pdbx_strand_id
1 'polypeptide(L)' 'NHKEGLVVPLGTVDNDYRGEIKVKIYNLGNKIQRIKKGDRIAQLVISAVYYGEKVHITYTNEINKDTERGEKGFGSSGVK' A
#
# COMPACT_ATOMS: atom_id res chain seq x y z
N ASN A 1 -10.86 -12.72 -0.61
CA ASN A 1 -11.66 -12.54 -1.85
C ASN A 1 -10.78 -12.18 -3.05
N HIS A 2 -9.72 -12.97 -3.29
CA HIS A 2 -8.80 -12.84 -4.44
C HIS A 2 -9.16 -13.78 -5.60
N LYS A 3 -10.41 -14.27 -5.65
CA LYS A 3 -10.79 -15.42 -6.50
C LYS A 3 -10.73 -15.15 -8.01
N GLU A 4 -10.48 -13.90 -8.44
CA GLU A 4 -10.64 -13.51 -9.85
C GLU A 4 -9.44 -12.74 -10.44
N GLY A 5 -8.32 -12.64 -9.71
CA GLY A 5 -7.12 -11.96 -10.20
C GLY A 5 -7.22 -10.43 -10.29
N LEU A 6 -8.33 -9.84 -9.82
CA LEU A 6 -8.49 -8.39 -9.70
C LEU A 6 -7.77 -7.89 -8.44
N VAL A 7 -6.91 -6.88 -8.61
CA VAL A 7 -6.10 -6.30 -7.53
C VAL A 7 -6.19 -4.77 -7.57
N VAL A 8 -6.26 -4.17 -6.38
CA VAL A 8 -6.13 -2.72 -6.15
C VAL A 8 -4.82 -2.51 -5.37
N PRO A 9 -3.69 -2.25 -6.05
CA PRO A 9 -2.37 -2.28 -5.42
C PRO A 9 -2.03 -0.99 -4.65
N LEU A 10 -2.70 0.12 -4.95
CA LEU A 10 -2.45 1.45 -4.40
C LEU A 10 -3.79 2.17 -4.18
N GLY A 11 -3.83 3.12 -3.25
CA GLY A 11 -5.07 3.84 -2.94
C GLY A 11 -4.95 4.91 -1.85
N THR A 12 -3.79 5.54 -1.67
CA THR A 12 -3.67 6.66 -0.74
C THR A 12 -4.50 7.83 -1.27
N VAL A 13 -5.44 8.29 -0.43
CA VAL A 13 -6.27 9.47 -0.69
C VAL A 13 -5.96 10.47 0.39
N ASP A 14 -5.47 11.65 0.01
CA ASP A 14 -5.12 12.71 0.95
C ASP A 14 -6.38 13.27 1.63
N ASN A 15 -6.25 13.71 2.89
CA ASN A 15 -7.39 14.14 3.70
C ASN A 15 -8.05 15.44 3.19
N ASP A 16 -7.33 16.23 2.40
CA ASP A 16 -7.82 17.45 1.75
C ASP A 16 -8.35 17.22 0.32
N TYR A 17 -8.25 15.99 -0.21
CA TYR A 17 -8.82 15.66 -1.51
C TYR A 17 -10.35 15.78 -1.48
N ARG A 18 -10.93 16.45 -2.49
CA ARG A 18 -12.39 16.66 -2.65
C ARG A 18 -12.93 16.20 -4.01
N GLY A 19 -12.08 15.61 -4.83
CA GLY A 19 -12.49 15.06 -6.12
C GLY A 19 -13.19 13.72 -6.00
N GLU A 20 -13.63 13.19 -7.13
CA GLU A 20 -14.17 11.83 -7.22
C GLU A 20 -13.08 10.79 -6.94
N ILE A 21 -13.33 9.88 -6.01
CA ILE A 21 -12.43 8.76 -5.73
C ILE A 21 -12.53 7.75 -6.87
N LYS A 22 -11.40 7.49 -7.54
CA LYS A 22 -11.28 6.49 -8.60
C LYS A 22 -10.45 5.30 -8.13
N VAL A 23 -10.86 4.10 -8.51
CA VAL A 23 -10.16 2.85 -8.18
C VAL A 23 -9.36 2.37 -9.39
N LYS A 24 -8.04 2.24 -9.22
CA LYS A 24 -7.18 1.59 -10.23
C LYS A 24 -7.20 0.08 -10.00
N ILE A 25 -7.88 -0.63 -10.89
CA ILE A 25 -8.00 -2.10 -10.83
C ILE A 25 -7.08 -2.71 -11.89
N TYR A 26 -6.26 -3.66 -11.46
CA TYR A 26 -5.45 -4.49 -12.33
C TYR A 26 -6.07 -5.87 -12.42
N ASN A 27 -6.27 -6.37 -13.64
CA ASN A 27 -6.61 -7.76 -13.87
C ASN A 27 -5.32 -8.55 -14.13
N LEU A 28 -4.84 -9.24 -13.11
CA LEU A 28 -3.69 -10.14 -13.19
C LEU A 28 -4.09 -11.59 -13.49
N GLY A 29 -5.39 -11.83 -13.71
CA GLY A 29 -5.91 -13.13 -14.14
C GLY A 29 -5.75 -13.34 -15.65
N ASN A 30 -6.00 -14.58 -16.08
CA ASN A 30 -5.95 -14.98 -17.50
C ASN A 30 -7.32 -14.93 -18.20
N LYS A 31 -8.33 -14.30 -17.57
CA LYS A 31 -9.69 -14.22 -18.10
C LYS A 31 -10.19 -12.78 -18.07
N ILE A 32 -11.05 -12.43 -19.01
CA ILE A 32 -11.75 -11.14 -19.01
C ILE A 32 -12.68 -11.09 -17.79
N GLN A 33 -12.61 -9.98 -17.05
CA GLN A 33 -13.50 -9.69 -15.93
C GLN A 33 -14.49 -8.58 -16.33
N ARG A 34 -15.77 -8.80 -16.05
CA ARG A 34 -16.84 -7.83 -16.34
C ARG A 34 -17.33 -7.21 -15.04
N ILE A 35 -17.04 -5.93 -14.86
CA ILE A 35 -17.53 -5.14 -13.73
C ILE A 35 -18.80 -4.42 -14.18
N LYS A 36 -19.85 -4.51 -13.37
CA LYS A 36 -21.12 -3.83 -13.56
C LYS A 36 -21.26 -2.68 -12.56
N LYS A 37 -22.10 -1.71 -12.91
CA LYS A 37 -22.47 -0.65 -11.97
C LYS A 37 -23.12 -1.27 -10.72
N GLY A 38 -22.63 -0.89 -9.55
CA GLY A 38 -23.10 -1.40 -8.25
C GLY A 38 -22.24 -2.53 -7.67
N ASP A 39 -21.30 -3.09 -8.44
CA ASP A 39 -20.38 -4.10 -7.93
C ASP A 39 -19.44 -3.49 -6.87
N ARG A 40 -19.17 -4.26 -5.81
CA ARG A 40 -18.17 -3.91 -4.80
C ARG A 40 -16.78 -4.25 -5.33
N ILE A 41 -16.03 -3.23 -5.72
CA ILE A 41 -14.74 -3.38 -6.44
C ILE A 41 -13.50 -3.05 -5.59
N ALA A 42 -13.68 -2.46 -4.42
CA ALA A 42 -12.62 -2.10 -3.49
C ALA A 42 -13.20 -1.94 -2.07
N GLN A 43 -12.31 -1.73 -1.10
CA GLN A 43 -12.65 -1.31 0.26
C GLN A 43 -11.86 -0.05 0.60
N LEU A 44 -12.50 0.90 1.29
CA LEU A 44 -11.81 2.04 1.86
C LEU A 44 -11.42 1.70 3.30
N VAL A 45 -10.15 1.94 3.65
CA VAL A 45 -9.65 1.81 5.02
C VAL A 45 -9.17 3.18 5.46
N ILE A 46 -9.72 3.68 6.57
CA ILE A 46 -9.28 4.92 7.20
C ILE A 46 -8.21 4.54 8.22
N SER A 47 -7.00 5.06 8.04
CA SER A 47 -5.88 4.85 8.96
C SER A 47 -5.45 6.18 9.56
N ALA A 48 -5.06 6.18 10.84
CA ALA A 48 -4.31 7.28 11.41
C ALA A 48 -2.97 7.42 10.67
N VAL A 49 -2.57 8.65 10.39
CA VAL A 49 -1.26 8.99 9.82
C VAL A 49 -0.57 9.93 10.80
N TYR A 50 0.73 9.76 10.99
CA TYR A 50 1.51 10.66 11.84
C TYR A 50 1.69 12.02 11.14
N TYR A 51 1.06 13.06 11.70
CA TYR A 51 1.17 14.45 11.26
C TYR A 51 2.02 15.30 12.21
N GLY A 52 2.83 14.68 13.10
CA GLY A 52 3.69 15.45 14.02
C GLY A 52 4.58 16.43 13.25
N GLU A 53 5.19 17.39 13.97
CA GLU A 53 6.07 18.42 13.38
C GLU A 53 6.94 17.79 12.28
N LYS A 54 6.96 18.46 11.11
CA LYS A 54 7.65 17.99 9.88
C LYS A 54 8.79 17.07 10.26
N VAL A 55 8.68 15.78 9.92
CA VAL A 55 9.74 14.81 10.23
C VAL A 55 11.07 15.45 9.85
N HIS A 56 11.88 15.78 10.86
CA HIS A 56 13.13 16.49 10.64
C HIS A 56 14.12 15.49 10.05
N ILE A 57 14.14 15.43 8.72
CA ILE A 57 15.10 14.62 7.99
C ILE A 57 16.42 15.38 8.00
N THR A 58 17.39 14.86 8.75
CA THR A 58 18.77 15.35 8.77
C THR A 58 19.67 14.35 8.05
N TYR A 59 20.62 14.87 7.28
CA TYR A 59 21.69 14.04 6.73
C TYR A 59 22.61 13.58 7.86
N THR A 60 23.02 12.33 7.83
CA THR A 60 24.01 11.75 8.75
C THR A 60 24.92 10.81 7.99
N ASN A 61 26.18 10.75 8.41
CA ASN A 61 27.15 9.80 7.86
C ASN A 61 26.96 8.38 8.44
N GLU A 62 26.23 8.26 9.56
CA GLU A 62 26.01 7.00 10.26
C GLU A 62 24.61 6.90 10.88
N ILE A 63 24.13 5.67 11.00
CA ILE A 63 22.89 5.30 11.70
C ILE A 63 23.22 4.21 12.71
N ASN A 64 22.35 4.01 13.71
CA ASN A 64 22.51 2.89 14.64
C ASN A 64 22.42 1.56 13.88
N LYS A 65 23.52 0.81 13.86
CA LYS A 65 23.62 -0.52 13.22
C LYS A 65 23.29 -1.66 14.19
N ASP A 66 23.28 -1.39 15.50
CA ASP A 66 22.97 -2.37 16.53
C ASP A 66 21.45 -2.54 16.66
N THR A 67 20.89 -3.27 15.70
CA THR A 67 19.49 -3.66 15.70
C THR A 67 19.41 -5.14 15.42
N GLU A 68 18.43 -5.83 16.01
CA GLU A 68 18.21 -7.26 15.80
C GLU A 68 18.06 -7.60 14.29
N ARG A 69 17.51 -6.66 13.52
CA ARG A 69 17.29 -6.81 12.08
C ARG A 69 18.53 -6.52 11.23
N GLY A 70 19.31 -5.50 11.56
CA GLY A 70 20.44 -5.05 10.75
C GLY A 70 20.05 -4.73 9.30
N GLU A 71 20.92 -5.09 8.35
CA GLU A 71 20.73 -4.86 6.90
C GLU A 71 19.86 -5.92 6.20
N LYS A 72 19.31 -6.87 6.96
CA LYS A 72 18.60 -8.03 6.42
C LYS A 72 17.28 -7.59 5.74
N GLY A 73 17.03 -8.02 4.51
CA GLY A 73 15.82 -7.73 3.73
C GLY A 73 15.38 -8.93 2.88
N PHE A 74 14.36 -8.76 2.02
CA PHE A 74 14.03 -9.69 0.93
C PHE A 74 14.02 -11.19 1.28
N GLY A 75 13.31 -11.59 2.34
CA GLY A 75 13.19 -13.00 2.72
C GLY A 75 14.39 -13.55 3.53
N SER A 76 15.26 -12.69 4.04
CA SER A 76 16.37 -13.04 4.95
C SER A 76 15.99 -13.78 6.24
N SER A 77 14.72 -13.74 6.66
CA SER A 77 14.21 -14.56 7.76
C SER A 77 13.93 -16.01 7.36
N GLY A 78 14.17 -16.36 6.10
CA GLY A 78 13.87 -17.66 5.53
C GLY A 78 12.41 -17.81 5.11
N VAL A 79 12.22 -18.80 4.25
CA VAL A 79 10.97 -19.49 3.97
C VAL A 79 11.15 -20.82 4.69
N LYS A 80 10.22 -21.21 5.57
CA LYS A 80 10.29 -22.54 6.19
C LYS A 80 10.46 -23.64 5.14
#